data_AF-A0A2P2E5C5-F1
#
_entry.id   AF-A0A2P2E5C5-F1
#
_cell.length_a   1.000
_cell.length_b   1.000
_cell.length_c   1.000
_cell.angle_alpha   90.00
_cell.angle_beta   90.00
_cell.angle_gamma   90.00
#
_symmetry.space_group_name_H-M   'P 1'
#
loop_
_entity.id
_entity.type
_entity.pdbx_description
1 polymer ?
#
loop_
_entity_poly.entity_id
_entity_poly.type
_entity_poly.pdbx_seq_one_letter_code
_entity_poly.pdbx_strand_id
1 'polypeptide(L)'
;MENNIKVNYKDSVAGWIHVDVISQEDIWQIRASDWLDPFPELIGWLEQIIEGQKFCSFFIDEEGSGTTLSYEKINDNKCNFKLELTDAYNKIHLLMNPIVNTYTLVSEFYNGLLDFSKSDRYIKSEWEADTLSERLKNVLDLDKDVDLENLLINYHSDQINQILNLADPLNYEYFETKEKLKLYLNELTPGQPIIKSEDHFPYIGYSLNKKFNEVNLESKRIILQEMLTNRTNGFSGLRLSDRKSLKIELWLTENRMLMK
;
A
#
# COMPACT_ATOMS: atom_id res chain seq x y z
N MET A 1 -31.71 1.35 -22.30
CA MET A 1 -30.93 2.16 -21.33
C MET A 1 -29.59 1.47 -21.21
N GLU A 2 -28.50 2.23 -21.32
CA GLU A 2 -27.17 1.67 -21.13
C GLU A 2 -26.95 1.51 -19.62
N ASN A 3 -26.62 0.29 -19.18
CA ASN A 3 -26.35 0.07 -17.76
C ASN A 3 -24.98 0.65 -17.47
N ASN A 4 -24.96 1.71 -16.66
CA ASN A 4 -23.72 2.26 -16.15
C ASN A 4 -23.37 1.56 -14.85
N ILE A 5 -22.11 1.16 -14.76
CA ILE A 5 -21.47 0.80 -13.50
C ILE A 5 -20.84 2.06 -12.91
N LYS A 6 -20.79 2.15 -11.58
CA LYS A 6 -19.95 3.10 -10.85
C LYS A 6 -19.18 2.36 -9.77
N VAL A 7 -17.95 2.79 -9.54
CA VAL A 7 -17.09 2.21 -8.49
C VAL A 7 -16.66 3.31 -7.54
N ASN A 8 -16.97 3.16 -6.25
CA ASN A 8 -16.66 4.14 -5.23
C ASN A 8 -15.87 3.51 -4.07
N TYR A 9 -14.60 3.86 -3.98
CA TYR A 9 -13.74 3.53 -2.85
C TYR A 9 -14.08 4.49 -1.70
N LYS A 10 -14.61 3.98 -0.60
CA LYS A 10 -15.25 4.76 0.47
C LYS A 10 -14.29 5.31 1.50
N ASP A 11 -13.56 4.44 2.16
CA ASP A 11 -12.66 4.74 3.27
C ASP A 11 -11.55 3.67 3.36
N SER A 12 -10.50 4.00 4.10
CA SER A 12 -9.44 3.09 4.50
C SER A 12 -9.34 3.13 6.01
N VAL A 13 -9.75 2.05 6.67
CA VAL A 13 -9.79 1.96 8.13
C VAL A 13 -9.30 0.59 8.59
N ALA A 14 -8.33 0.58 9.51
CA ALA A 14 -7.83 -0.62 10.20
C ALA A 14 -7.44 -1.78 9.25
N GLY A 15 -6.68 -1.49 8.18
CA GLY A 15 -6.24 -2.48 7.21
C GLY A 15 -7.25 -2.78 6.10
N TRP A 16 -8.44 -2.15 6.14
CA TRP A 16 -9.50 -2.41 5.17
C TRP A 16 -9.74 -1.23 4.26
N ILE A 17 -9.98 -1.51 2.98
CA ILE A 17 -10.56 -0.56 2.02
C ILE A 17 -11.93 -1.06 1.60
N HIS A 18 -12.94 -0.23 1.79
CA HIS A 18 -14.31 -0.54 1.36
C HIS A 18 -14.57 0.00 -0.04
N VAL A 19 -15.07 -0.86 -0.93
CA VAL A 19 -15.37 -0.50 -2.33
C VAL A 19 -16.84 -0.80 -2.61
N ASP A 20 -17.60 0.22 -2.98
CA ASP A 20 -18.94 0.05 -3.51
C ASP A 20 -18.88 -0.15 -5.02
N VAL A 21 -19.47 -1.24 -5.49
CA VAL A 21 -19.79 -1.45 -6.90
C VAL A 21 -21.28 -1.19 -7.07
N ILE A 22 -21.64 -0.26 -7.94
CA ILE A 22 -23.01 0.23 -8.12
C ILE A 22 -23.43 -0.02 -9.56
N SER A 23 -24.58 -0.66 -9.75
CA SER A 23 -25.18 -0.87 -11.08
C SER A 23 -26.69 -0.70 -10.97
N GLN A 24 -27.24 0.27 -11.70
CA GLN A 24 -28.66 0.63 -11.62
C GLN A 24 -29.08 1.01 -10.17
N GLU A 25 -29.88 0.17 -9.51
CA GLU A 25 -30.35 0.33 -8.12
C GLU A 25 -29.62 -0.60 -7.14
N ASP A 26 -28.78 -1.52 -7.65
CA ASP A 26 -28.03 -2.47 -6.83
C ASP A 26 -26.70 -1.88 -6.39
N ILE A 27 -26.38 -2.05 -5.11
CA ILE A 27 -25.09 -1.67 -4.50
C ILE A 27 -24.53 -2.91 -3.83
N TRP A 28 -23.32 -3.29 -4.21
CA TRP A 28 -22.57 -4.33 -3.52
C TRP A 28 -21.29 -3.75 -2.94
N GLN A 29 -21.02 -4.09 -1.68
CA GLN A 29 -19.82 -3.66 -0.98
C GLN A 29 -18.81 -4.79 -0.97
N ILE A 30 -17.60 -4.49 -1.42
CA ILE A 30 -16.42 -5.35 -1.40
C ILE A 30 -15.48 -4.81 -0.31
N ARG A 31 -14.82 -5.72 0.43
CA ARG A 31 -13.79 -5.37 1.41
C ARG A 31 -12.43 -5.90 0.96
N ALA A 32 -11.52 -4.98 0.68
CA ALA A 32 -10.12 -5.32 0.40
C ALA A 32 -9.32 -5.27 1.70
N SER A 33 -8.62 -6.34 2.04
CA SER A 33 -7.68 -6.40 3.17
C SER A 33 -6.29 -6.03 2.71
N ASP A 34 -5.53 -5.35 3.55
CA ASP A 34 -4.12 -5.04 3.34
C ASP A 34 -3.23 -6.29 3.52
N TRP A 35 -3.70 -7.31 4.24
CA TRP A 35 -3.08 -8.63 4.36
C TRP A 35 -3.10 -9.40 3.04
N LEU A 36 -4.19 -9.25 2.30
CA LEU A 36 -4.43 -9.88 0.99
C LEU A 36 -4.67 -8.79 -0.06
N ASP A 37 -3.70 -7.87 -0.19
CA ASP A 37 -3.79 -6.70 -1.08
C ASP A 37 -4.19 -7.11 -2.51
N PRO A 38 -5.43 -6.80 -2.94
CA PRO A 38 -5.96 -7.32 -4.18
C PRO A 38 -5.70 -6.35 -5.34
N PHE A 39 -5.16 -5.15 -5.08
CA PHE A 39 -5.00 -4.12 -6.11
C PHE A 39 -3.97 -4.42 -7.20
N PRO A 40 -2.84 -5.11 -6.96
CA PRO A 40 -1.97 -5.58 -8.03
C PRO A 40 -2.73 -6.44 -9.06
N GLU A 41 -3.55 -7.36 -8.58
CA GLU A 41 -4.33 -8.25 -9.43
C GLU A 41 -5.48 -7.51 -10.12
N LEU A 42 -6.12 -6.54 -9.44
CA LEU A 42 -7.09 -5.65 -10.07
C LEU A 42 -6.47 -4.93 -11.28
N ILE A 43 -5.28 -4.35 -11.15
CA ILE A 43 -4.60 -3.70 -12.28
C ILE A 43 -4.31 -4.71 -13.39
N GLY A 44 -3.80 -5.89 -13.05
CA GLY A 44 -3.57 -6.96 -14.04
C GLY A 44 -4.83 -7.42 -14.77
N TRP A 45 -5.98 -7.46 -14.09
CA TRP A 45 -7.27 -7.77 -14.68
C TRP A 45 -7.74 -6.68 -15.64
N LEU A 46 -7.61 -5.41 -15.26
CA LEU A 46 -7.92 -4.28 -16.14
C LEU A 46 -7.01 -4.24 -17.37
N GLU A 47 -5.72 -4.57 -17.22
CA GLU A 47 -4.80 -4.70 -18.36
C GLU A 47 -5.24 -5.82 -19.33
N GLN A 48 -5.64 -6.98 -18.81
CA GLN A 48 -6.17 -8.06 -19.65
C GLN A 48 -7.42 -7.64 -20.44
N ILE A 49 -8.31 -6.85 -19.84
CA ILE A 49 -9.49 -6.32 -20.53
C ILE A 49 -9.10 -5.46 -21.73
N ILE A 50 -8.19 -4.49 -21.54
CA ILE A 50 -7.77 -3.56 -22.61
C ILE A 50 -6.89 -4.24 -23.66
N GLU A 51 -6.19 -5.31 -23.31
CA GLU A 51 -5.46 -6.17 -24.25
C GLU A 51 -6.41 -7.03 -25.13
N GLY A 52 -7.73 -6.95 -24.86
CA GLY A 52 -8.76 -7.56 -25.70
C GLY A 52 -9.04 -9.02 -25.37
N GLN A 53 -8.72 -9.47 -24.16
CA GLN A 53 -9.07 -10.82 -23.71
C GLN A 53 -10.57 -11.06 -23.86
N LYS A 54 -10.96 -12.27 -24.25
CA LYS A 54 -12.38 -12.62 -24.40
C LYS A 54 -13.06 -12.84 -23.06
N PHE A 55 -12.34 -13.43 -22.11
CA PHE A 55 -12.79 -13.72 -20.76
C PHE A 55 -11.62 -13.57 -19.80
N CYS A 56 -11.83 -12.89 -18.67
CA CYS A 56 -10.89 -12.86 -17.57
C CYS A 56 -11.62 -12.58 -16.26
N SER A 57 -11.04 -13.01 -15.15
CA SER A 57 -11.60 -12.81 -13.82
C SER A 57 -10.52 -12.48 -12.81
N PHE A 58 -10.95 -11.88 -11.71
CA PHE A 58 -10.12 -11.46 -10.59
C PHE A 58 -10.87 -11.76 -9.29
N PHE A 59 -10.16 -12.29 -8.30
CA PHE A 59 -10.71 -12.72 -7.01
C PHE A 59 -10.18 -11.82 -5.89
N ILE A 60 -11.06 -11.48 -4.97
CA ILE A 60 -10.76 -10.68 -3.78
C ILE A 60 -11.11 -11.53 -2.58
N ASP A 61 -10.13 -11.82 -1.74
CA ASP A 61 -10.35 -12.48 -0.45
C ASP A 61 -10.74 -11.44 0.60
N GLU A 62 -11.92 -11.62 1.20
CA GLU A 62 -12.48 -10.73 2.22
C GLU A 62 -12.37 -11.36 3.64
N GLU A 63 -11.35 -12.20 3.86
CA GLU A 63 -11.05 -12.91 5.11
C GLU A 63 -12.21 -13.80 5.61
N GLY A 64 -12.71 -14.65 4.72
CA GLY A 64 -13.68 -15.70 5.04
C GLY A 64 -14.73 -15.90 3.96
N SER A 65 -15.13 -14.82 3.30
CA SER A 65 -15.80 -14.85 2.00
C SER A 65 -14.87 -14.29 0.94
N GLY A 66 -15.19 -14.49 -0.33
CA GLY A 66 -14.45 -13.85 -1.41
C GLY A 66 -15.34 -13.38 -2.54
N THR A 67 -14.97 -12.28 -3.18
CA THR A 67 -15.69 -11.71 -4.30
C THR A 67 -14.91 -11.94 -5.59
N THR A 68 -15.56 -12.54 -6.59
CA THR A 68 -15.02 -12.69 -7.94
C THR A 68 -15.64 -11.66 -8.86
N LEU A 69 -14.79 -10.85 -9.50
CA LEU A 69 -15.13 -9.96 -10.60
C LEU A 69 -14.79 -10.65 -11.91
N SER A 70 -15.75 -10.82 -12.80
CA SER A 70 -15.52 -11.42 -14.12
C SER A 70 -15.92 -10.47 -15.25
N TYR A 71 -15.17 -10.56 -16.33
CA TYR A 71 -15.38 -9.84 -17.56
C TYR A 71 -15.54 -10.84 -18.71
N GLU A 72 -16.57 -10.65 -19.53
CA GLU A 72 -16.78 -11.38 -20.77
C GLU A 72 -17.05 -10.39 -21.92
N LYS A 73 -16.20 -10.42 -22.94
CA LYS A 73 -16.31 -9.53 -24.10
C LYS A 73 -17.52 -9.91 -24.96
N ILE A 74 -18.43 -8.97 -25.19
CA ILE A 74 -19.53 -9.11 -26.15
C ILE A 74 -19.11 -8.55 -27.51
N ASN A 75 -18.55 -7.35 -27.51
CA ASN A 75 -17.94 -6.70 -28.66
C ASN A 75 -16.88 -5.69 -28.17
N ASP A 76 -16.33 -4.85 -29.05
CA ASP A 76 -15.24 -3.94 -28.69
C ASP A 76 -15.64 -2.88 -27.64
N ASN A 77 -16.92 -2.52 -27.56
CA ASN A 77 -17.39 -1.46 -26.67
C ASN A 77 -18.22 -1.98 -25.49
N LYS A 78 -18.67 -3.24 -25.53
CA LYS A 78 -19.58 -3.81 -24.53
C LYS A 78 -19.06 -5.13 -23.99
N CYS A 79 -19.30 -5.32 -22.70
CA CYS A 79 -19.00 -6.55 -22.00
C CYS A 79 -20.14 -6.94 -21.06
N ASN A 80 -20.20 -8.22 -20.74
CA ASN A 80 -20.93 -8.71 -19.60
C ASN A 80 -19.99 -8.65 -18.39
N PHE A 81 -20.34 -7.83 -17.39
CA PHE A 81 -19.62 -7.76 -16.13
C PHE A 81 -20.36 -8.57 -15.09
N LYS A 82 -19.65 -9.42 -14.35
CA LYS A 82 -20.24 -10.31 -13.36
C LYS A 82 -19.56 -10.12 -12.01
N LEU A 83 -20.36 -10.02 -10.95
CA LEU A 83 -19.89 -10.00 -9.57
C LEU A 83 -20.51 -11.19 -8.83
N GLU A 84 -19.65 -12.03 -8.27
CA GLU A 84 -20.05 -13.24 -7.55
C GLU A 84 -19.44 -13.26 -6.16
N LEU A 85 -20.24 -13.63 -5.15
CA LEU A 85 -19.77 -13.89 -3.79
C LEU A 85 -19.60 -15.39 -3.59
N THR A 86 -18.42 -15.80 -3.14
CA THR A 86 -18.16 -17.12 -2.59
C THR A 86 -18.26 -17.02 -1.07
N ASP A 87 -19.27 -17.68 -0.49
CA ASP A 87 -19.43 -17.69 0.97
C ASP A 87 -18.47 -18.66 1.66
N ALA A 88 -18.46 -18.65 3.00
CA ALA A 88 -17.61 -19.51 3.82
C ALA A 88 -17.82 -21.03 3.62
N TYR A 89 -18.90 -21.44 2.94
CA TYR A 89 -19.21 -22.83 2.59
C TYR A 89 -18.86 -23.15 1.13
N ASN A 90 -18.10 -22.28 0.45
CA ASN A 90 -17.74 -22.36 -0.97
C ASN A 90 -18.96 -22.35 -1.91
N LYS A 91 -20.10 -21.80 -1.47
CA LYS A 91 -21.25 -21.60 -2.35
C LYS A 91 -21.11 -20.27 -3.06
N ILE A 92 -21.31 -20.30 -4.38
CA ILE A 92 -21.24 -19.14 -5.25
C ILE A 92 -22.64 -18.53 -5.38
N HIS A 93 -22.74 -17.24 -5.12
CA HIS A 93 -23.94 -16.42 -5.28
C HIS A 93 -23.69 -15.36 -6.33
N LEU A 94 -24.50 -15.35 -7.39
CA LEU A 94 -24.46 -14.28 -8.39
C LEU A 94 -25.16 -13.04 -7.85
N LEU A 95 -24.41 -11.93 -7.78
CA LEU A 95 -24.90 -10.69 -7.20
C LEU A 95 -25.19 -9.63 -8.27
N MET A 96 -24.33 -9.52 -9.28
CA MET A 96 -24.53 -8.61 -10.40
C MET A 96 -24.13 -9.27 -11.71
N ASN A 97 -24.87 -9.00 -12.78
CA ASN A 97 -24.52 -9.42 -14.14
C ASN A 97 -24.96 -8.39 -15.22
N PRO A 98 -24.61 -7.10 -15.10
CA PRO A 98 -24.99 -6.10 -16.08
C PRO A 98 -24.17 -6.19 -17.38
N ILE A 99 -24.80 -5.86 -18.50
CA ILE A 99 -24.11 -5.53 -19.75
C ILE A 99 -23.70 -4.06 -19.68
N VAL A 100 -22.41 -3.80 -19.65
CA VAL A 100 -21.84 -2.44 -19.47
C VAL A 100 -20.92 -2.07 -20.63
N ASN A 101 -20.64 -0.78 -20.75
CA ASN A 101 -19.62 -0.30 -21.66
C ASN A 101 -18.22 -0.61 -21.11
N THR A 102 -17.34 -1.21 -21.93
CA THR A 102 -16.00 -1.65 -21.52
C THR A 102 -15.14 -0.49 -21.02
N TYR A 103 -15.22 0.67 -21.69
CA TYR A 103 -14.53 1.88 -21.24
C TYR A 103 -15.01 2.33 -19.86
N THR A 104 -16.32 2.31 -19.63
CA THR A 104 -16.89 2.72 -18.34
C THR A 104 -16.42 1.77 -17.23
N LEU A 105 -16.43 0.45 -17.47
CA LEU A 105 -15.92 -0.53 -16.51
C LEU A 105 -14.46 -0.24 -16.13
N VAL A 106 -13.57 -0.12 -17.12
CA VAL A 106 -12.14 0.12 -16.87
C VAL A 106 -11.92 1.48 -16.21
N SER A 107 -12.58 2.52 -16.69
CA SER A 107 -12.45 3.89 -16.17
C SER A 107 -12.88 3.98 -14.71
N GLU A 108 -14.01 3.38 -14.33
CA GLU A 108 -14.56 3.48 -12.97
C GLU A 108 -13.67 2.78 -11.95
N PHE A 109 -13.21 1.56 -12.24
CA PHE A 109 -12.27 0.87 -11.35
C PHE A 109 -10.92 1.58 -11.27
N TYR A 110 -10.31 1.92 -12.43
CA TYR A 110 -8.97 2.49 -12.46
C TYR A 110 -8.90 3.91 -11.90
N ASN A 111 -9.72 4.83 -12.44
CA ASN A 111 -9.68 6.22 -11.99
C ASN A 111 -10.22 6.36 -10.57
N GLY A 112 -11.23 5.54 -10.19
CA GLY A 112 -11.73 5.49 -8.82
C GLY A 112 -10.63 5.16 -7.81
N LEU A 113 -9.78 4.18 -8.12
CA LEU A 113 -8.64 3.80 -7.26
C LEU A 113 -7.62 4.94 -7.15
N LEU A 114 -7.24 5.53 -8.29
CA LEU A 114 -6.24 6.60 -8.31
C LEU A 114 -6.72 7.86 -7.60
N ASP A 115 -7.99 8.23 -7.77
CA ASP A 115 -8.57 9.39 -7.10
C ASP A 115 -8.71 9.13 -5.60
N PHE A 116 -9.10 7.92 -5.20
CA PHE A 116 -9.14 7.52 -3.80
C PHE A 116 -7.77 7.63 -3.12
N SER A 117 -6.70 7.16 -3.77
CA SER A 117 -5.33 7.20 -3.24
C SER A 117 -4.81 8.62 -2.93
N LYS A 118 -5.45 9.65 -3.50
CA LYS A 118 -5.12 11.07 -3.29
C LYS A 118 -6.10 11.78 -2.35
N SER A 119 -7.15 11.10 -1.92
CA SER A 119 -8.22 11.70 -1.12
C SER A 119 -7.93 11.59 0.37
N ASP A 120 -8.51 12.50 1.16
CA ASP A 120 -8.40 12.51 2.62
C ASP A 120 -9.05 11.28 3.29
N ARG A 121 -9.80 10.47 2.52
CA ARG A 121 -10.44 9.23 2.97
C ARG A 121 -9.49 8.04 2.96
N TYR A 122 -8.34 8.17 2.29
CA TYR A 122 -7.32 7.15 2.24
C TYR A 122 -6.25 7.41 3.31
N ILE A 123 -6.30 6.62 4.38
CA ILE A 123 -5.37 6.71 5.50
C ILE A 123 -4.18 5.79 5.23
N LYS A 124 -3.10 6.36 4.66
CA LYS A 124 -1.89 5.59 4.29
C LYS A 124 -1.34 4.75 5.43
N SER A 125 -1.31 5.29 6.64
CA SER A 125 -0.79 4.59 7.83
C SER A 125 -1.62 3.37 8.24
N GLU A 126 -2.84 3.23 7.72
CA GLU A 126 -3.77 2.12 7.99
C GLU A 126 -3.88 1.13 6.82
N TRP A 127 -3.07 1.30 5.77
CA TRP A 127 -3.03 0.41 4.62
C TRP A 127 -1.61 0.10 4.18
N GLU A 128 -0.79 1.12 3.96
CA GLU A 128 0.53 0.98 3.37
C GLU A 128 1.52 0.39 4.37
N ALA A 129 2.28 -0.61 3.93
CA ALA A 129 3.47 -1.06 4.61
C ALA A 129 4.53 0.03 4.55
N ASP A 130 4.89 0.59 5.72
CA ASP A 130 6.05 1.47 5.80
C ASP A 130 7.30 0.64 6.06
N THR A 131 8.33 0.85 5.25
CA THR A 131 9.67 0.34 5.61
C THR A 131 10.27 1.17 6.74
N LEU A 132 11.21 0.57 7.47
CA LEU A 132 11.95 1.26 8.53
C LEU A 132 12.69 2.48 7.99
N SER A 133 13.23 2.36 6.78
CA SER A 133 13.85 3.46 6.04
C SER A 133 12.91 4.66 5.87
N GLU A 134 11.68 4.40 5.44
CA GLU A 134 10.69 5.45 5.15
C GLU A 134 10.23 6.15 6.43
N ARG A 135 10.01 5.38 7.50
CA ARG A 135 9.69 5.96 8.80
C ARG A 135 10.80 6.82 9.33
N LEU A 136 12.03 6.33 9.30
CA LEU A 136 13.18 7.11 9.75
C LEU A 136 13.32 8.39 8.93
N LYS A 137 13.19 8.35 7.60
CA LYS A 137 13.22 9.57 6.78
C LYS A 137 12.13 10.56 7.16
N ASN A 138 10.90 10.08 7.36
CA ASN A 138 9.77 10.93 7.74
C ASN A 138 9.96 11.57 9.13
N VAL A 139 10.42 10.79 10.12
CA VAL A 139 10.62 11.24 11.50
C VAL A 139 11.81 12.19 11.61
N LEU A 140 12.90 11.88 10.88
CA LEU A 140 14.12 12.67 10.84
C LEU A 140 14.04 13.88 9.89
N ASP A 141 12.93 14.05 9.17
CA ASP A 141 12.73 15.15 8.21
C ASP A 141 13.81 15.15 7.11
N LEU A 142 14.13 13.96 6.60
CA LEU A 142 15.15 13.73 5.58
C LEU A 142 14.54 13.63 4.19
N ASP A 143 15.30 14.04 3.17
CA ASP A 143 14.91 13.83 1.78
C ASP A 143 14.74 12.34 1.46
N LYS A 144 13.80 12.03 0.57
CA LYS A 144 13.50 10.64 0.17
C LYS A 144 14.70 9.92 -0.43
N ASP A 145 15.61 10.66 -1.06
CA ASP A 145 16.79 10.12 -1.73
C ASP A 145 17.99 9.93 -0.79
N VAL A 146 17.86 10.29 0.50
CA VAL A 146 18.92 10.06 1.47
C VAL A 146 19.20 8.56 1.60
N ASP A 147 20.47 8.22 1.45
CA ASP A 147 20.97 6.87 1.68
C ASP A 147 21.21 6.65 3.18
N LEU A 148 20.17 6.11 3.85
CA LEU A 148 20.23 5.82 5.28
C LEU A 148 21.25 4.75 5.64
N GLU A 149 21.56 3.81 4.73
CA GLU A 149 22.59 2.81 4.97
C GLU A 149 23.94 3.49 5.11
N ASN A 150 24.31 4.32 4.12
CA ASN A 150 25.55 5.09 4.16
C ASN A 150 25.60 6.10 5.31
N LEU A 151 24.45 6.66 5.71
CA LEU A 151 24.37 7.53 6.89
C LEU A 151 24.69 6.76 8.16
N LEU A 152 24.11 5.57 8.35
CA LEU A 152 24.16 4.80 9.60
C LEU A 152 25.44 3.96 9.74
N ILE A 153 26.12 3.62 8.65
CA ILE A 153 27.22 2.64 8.65
C ILE A 153 28.40 2.97 9.57
N ASN A 154 28.60 4.25 9.85
CA ASN A 154 29.70 4.75 10.69
C ASN A 154 29.29 4.90 12.17
N TYR A 155 28.04 4.66 12.51
CA TYR A 155 27.54 4.72 13.88
C TYR A 155 27.76 3.39 14.61
N HIS A 156 27.92 3.47 15.92
CA HIS A 156 27.96 2.30 16.79
C HIS A 156 26.56 1.69 16.93
N SER A 157 26.46 0.38 17.15
CA SER A 157 25.17 -0.34 17.26
C SER A 157 24.20 0.31 18.24
N ASP A 158 24.71 0.83 19.36
CA ASP A 158 23.89 1.48 20.39
C ASP A 158 23.28 2.79 19.90
N GLN A 159 24.02 3.57 19.10
CA GLN A 159 23.53 4.81 18.49
C GLN A 159 22.49 4.49 17.41
N ILE A 160 22.76 3.46 16.61
CA ILE A 160 21.80 3.01 15.60
C ILE A 160 20.52 2.55 16.28
N ASN A 161 20.58 1.72 17.33
CA ASN A 161 19.40 1.25 18.06
C ASN A 161 18.55 2.40 18.61
N GLN A 162 19.18 3.49 19.06
CA GLN A 162 18.46 4.69 19.48
C GLN A 162 17.78 5.39 18.31
N ILE A 163 18.45 5.51 17.16
CA ILE A 163 17.84 6.03 15.93
C ILE A 163 16.67 5.15 15.51
N LEU A 164 16.81 3.82 15.57
CA LEU A 164 15.75 2.88 15.20
C LEU A 164 14.52 2.98 16.11
N ASN A 165 14.71 3.25 17.39
CA ASN A 165 13.60 3.48 18.32
C ASN A 165 12.70 4.65 17.89
N LEU A 166 13.25 5.63 17.14
CA LEU A 166 12.48 6.76 16.63
C LEU A 166 11.47 6.36 15.54
N ALA A 167 11.68 5.22 14.88
CA ALA A 167 10.76 4.71 13.87
C ALA A 167 9.52 4.03 14.48
N ASP A 168 9.50 3.81 15.79
CA ASP A 168 8.33 3.30 16.50
C ASP A 168 7.32 4.45 16.75
N PRO A 169 6.08 4.35 16.23
CA PRO A 169 5.05 5.34 16.47
C PRO A 169 4.77 5.57 17.96
N LEU A 170 4.94 4.56 18.81
CA LEU A 170 4.76 4.68 20.26
C LEU A 170 5.81 5.59 20.90
N ASN A 171 7.00 5.69 20.31
CA ASN A 171 8.05 6.59 20.78
C ASN A 171 7.89 8.02 20.24
N TYR A 172 7.07 8.23 19.20
CA TYR A 172 6.80 9.58 18.68
C TYR A 172 6.04 10.45 19.70
N GLU A 173 5.15 9.86 20.50
CA GLU A 173 4.47 10.57 21.61
C GLU A 173 5.44 11.03 22.70
N TYR A 174 6.59 10.36 22.85
CA TYR A 174 7.59 10.67 23.86
C TYR A 174 8.41 11.92 23.50
N PHE A 175 8.71 12.12 22.22
CA PHE A 175 9.31 13.36 21.75
C PHE A 175 8.20 14.40 21.55
N GLU A 176 7.84 15.09 22.64
CA GLU A 176 6.79 16.13 22.67
C GLU A 176 6.87 17.15 21.51
N THR A 177 8.05 17.31 20.89
CA THR A 177 8.27 18.16 19.70
C THR A 177 9.37 17.60 18.78
N LYS A 178 9.27 17.86 17.47
CA LYS A 178 10.32 17.56 16.47
C LYS A 178 11.64 18.27 16.80
N GLU A 179 11.61 19.41 17.50
CA GLU A 179 12.82 20.13 17.94
C GLU A 179 13.65 19.34 18.97
N LYS A 180 13.00 18.68 19.94
CA LYS A 180 13.70 17.84 20.93
C LYS A 180 14.41 16.66 20.26
N LEU A 181 13.78 16.09 19.24
CA LEU A 181 14.35 15.04 18.41
C LEU A 181 15.61 15.53 17.66
N LYS A 182 15.55 16.70 17.01
CA LYS A 182 16.69 17.28 16.30
C LYS A 182 17.86 17.58 17.24
N LEU A 183 17.60 18.06 18.45
CA LEU A 183 18.63 18.28 19.48
C LEU A 183 19.31 16.97 19.88
N TYR A 184 18.54 15.92 20.16
CA TYR A 184 19.06 14.60 20.51
C TYR A 184 19.95 14.00 19.41
N LEU A 185 19.55 14.12 18.15
CA LEU A 185 20.34 13.62 17.02
C LEU A 185 21.65 14.39 16.84
N ASN A 186 21.65 15.70 17.11
CA ASN A 186 22.86 16.53 17.05
C ASN A 186 23.90 16.18 18.13
N GLU A 187 23.47 15.50 19.21
CA GLU A 187 24.37 15.00 20.26
C GLU A 187 25.03 13.66 19.87
N LEU A 188 24.51 12.95 18.86
CA LEU A 188 25.10 11.71 18.36
C LEU A 188 26.38 12.01 17.57
N THR A 189 27.54 11.72 18.16
CA THR A 189 28.83 11.82 17.46
C THR A 189 29.22 10.46 16.86
N PRO A 190 29.48 10.34 15.54
CA PRO A 190 29.85 9.08 14.91
C PRO A 190 31.04 8.40 15.60
N GLY A 191 30.92 7.10 15.85
CA GLY A 191 32.00 6.28 16.42
C GLY A 191 32.27 6.47 17.92
N GLN A 192 31.52 7.34 18.61
CA GLN A 192 31.60 7.45 20.06
C GLN A 192 30.45 6.69 20.74
N PRO A 193 30.75 5.78 21.70
CA PRO A 193 29.72 5.19 22.53
C PRO A 193 29.09 6.28 23.40
N ILE A 194 27.77 6.27 23.50
CA ILE A 194 27.02 7.24 24.30
C ILE A 194 27.16 6.87 25.78
N ILE A 195 27.43 7.88 26.60
CA ILE A 195 27.31 7.77 28.06
C ILE A 195 25.82 7.71 28.35
N LYS A 196 25.33 6.55 28.82
CA LYS A 196 23.92 6.23 29.06
C LYS A 196 23.12 7.44 29.56
N SER A 197 22.18 7.94 28.76
CA SER A 197 21.02 8.60 29.33
C SER A 197 20.19 7.51 30.04
N GLU A 198 19.70 7.83 31.23
CA GLU A 198 18.93 6.91 32.08
C GLU A 198 17.53 6.62 31.52
N ASP A 199 17.16 7.24 30.40
CA ASP A 199 15.88 7.03 29.73
C ASP A 199 15.89 5.73 28.92
N HIS A 200 15.44 4.66 29.58
CA HIS A 200 15.18 3.38 28.94
C HIS A 200 13.89 3.45 28.14
N PHE A 201 14.02 3.68 26.83
CA PHE A 201 12.92 3.54 25.88
C PHE A 201 12.51 2.06 25.80
N PRO A 202 11.22 1.71 26.00
CA PRO A 202 10.75 0.36 25.77
C PRO A 202 10.93 0.03 24.30
N TYR A 203 11.76 -0.97 24.06
CA TYR A 203 12.25 -1.34 22.74
C TYR A 203 11.32 -2.40 22.12
N ILE A 204 10.78 -2.14 20.92
CA ILE A 204 9.92 -3.08 20.20
C ILE A 204 10.40 -3.16 18.74
N GLY A 205 11.22 -4.19 18.41
CA GLY A 205 11.36 -4.66 17.01
C GLY A 205 12.78 -4.78 16.43
N TYR A 206 13.53 -3.68 16.26
CA TYR A 206 14.76 -3.67 15.43
C TYR A 206 16.05 -3.29 16.17
N SER A 207 16.95 -4.25 16.45
CA SER A 207 18.16 -4.03 17.26
C SER A 207 19.35 -4.72 16.65
N LEU A 208 20.41 -3.94 16.54
CA LEU A 208 21.72 -4.42 16.26
C LEU A 208 22.35 -4.89 17.57
N ASN A 209 22.77 -6.14 17.57
CA ASN A 209 23.59 -6.66 18.66
C ASN A 209 25.01 -6.08 18.57
N LYS A 210 25.80 -6.22 19.65
CA LYS A 210 27.16 -5.68 19.73
C LYS A 210 28.12 -6.22 18.66
N LYS A 211 27.87 -7.41 18.11
CA LYS A 211 28.70 -7.98 17.03
C LYS A 211 28.63 -7.15 15.76
N PHE A 212 27.59 -6.33 15.57
CA PHE A 212 27.54 -5.37 14.47
C PHE A 212 28.79 -4.48 14.43
N ASN A 213 29.34 -4.09 15.59
CA ASN A 213 30.52 -3.23 15.63
C ASN A 213 31.81 -3.96 15.23
N GLU A 214 31.81 -5.29 15.29
CA GLU A 214 32.97 -6.16 15.09
C GLU A 214 33.07 -6.67 13.64
N VAL A 215 31.99 -6.59 12.86
CA VAL A 215 32.00 -7.05 11.46
C VAL A 215 32.59 -6.00 10.51
N ASN A 216 33.04 -6.47 9.35
CA ASN A 216 33.59 -5.60 8.31
C ASN A 216 32.51 -4.70 7.68
N LEU A 217 32.95 -3.69 6.93
CA LEU A 217 32.08 -2.68 6.32
C LEU A 217 30.99 -3.31 5.43
N GLU A 218 31.35 -4.30 4.61
CA GLU A 218 30.41 -4.95 3.69
C GLU A 218 29.31 -5.70 4.44
N SER A 219 29.67 -6.42 5.51
CA SER A 219 28.69 -7.08 6.37
C SER A 219 27.79 -6.07 7.09
N LYS A 220 28.31 -4.90 7.48
CA LYS A 220 27.47 -3.83 8.04
C LYS A 220 26.44 -3.32 7.03
N ARG A 221 26.83 -3.14 5.76
CA ARG A 221 25.92 -2.72 4.68
C ARG A 221 24.76 -3.69 4.55
N ILE A 222 25.05 -4.98 4.41
CA ILE A 222 24.03 -6.04 4.25
C ILE A 222 23.05 -6.03 5.43
N ILE A 223 23.56 -6.01 6.67
CA ILE A 223 22.71 -6.00 7.87
C ILE A 223 21.82 -4.74 7.91
N LEU A 224 22.38 -3.57 7.60
CA LEU A 224 21.62 -2.32 7.57
C LEU A 224 20.58 -2.33 6.45
N GLN A 225 20.91 -2.83 5.27
CA GLN A 225 20.00 -2.91 4.14
C GLN A 225 18.81 -3.82 4.45
N GLU A 226 19.07 -5.05 4.92
CA GLU A 226 18.02 -5.98 5.35
C GLU A 226 17.10 -5.32 6.39
N MET A 227 17.70 -4.71 7.41
CA MET A 227 16.95 -4.07 8.49
C MET A 227 16.12 -2.87 8.02
N LEU A 228 16.69 -1.97 7.22
CA LEU A 228 16.03 -0.76 6.73
C LEU A 228 14.89 -1.06 5.76
N THR A 229 14.94 -2.21 5.08
CA THR A 229 13.87 -2.68 4.19
C THR A 229 12.75 -3.43 4.91
N ASN A 230 12.92 -3.75 6.20
CA ASN A 230 11.85 -4.41 6.97
C ASN A 230 10.64 -3.49 7.14
N ARG A 231 9.44 -4.09 7.05
CA ARG A 231 8.14 -3.41 7.27
C ARG A 231 7.90 -3.18 8.75
N THR A 232 7.37 -2.02 9.11
CA THR A 232 7.34 -1.51 10.50
C THR A 232 5.97 -1.29 11.12
N ASN A 233 4.87 -1.35 10.36
CA ASN A 233 3.50 -1.47 10.89
C ASN A 233 3.03 -2.93 10.81
N GLY A 234 1.94 -3.22 11.52
CA GLY A 234 1.16 -4.44 11.32
C GLY A 234 0.40 -4.47 9.98
N PHE A 235 0.49 -3.41 9.19
CA PHE A 235 -0.16 -3.31 7.88
C PHE A 235 0.79 -3.74 6.76
N SER A 236 0.25 -4.34 5.70
CA SER A 236 1.02 -4.98 4.64
C SER A 236 0.64 -4.57 3.23
N GLY A 237 -0.38 -3.71 3.09
CA GLY A 237 -0.85 -3.21 1.81
C GLY A 237 0.23 -2.43 1.09
N LEU A 238 0.23 -2.49 -0.23
CA LEU A 238 1.19 -1.75 -1.02
C LEU A 238 0.64 -0.37 -1.37
N ARG A 239 1.55 0.54 -1.75
CA ARG A 239 1.21 1.91 -2.13
C ARG A 239 0.24 1.97 -3.30
N LEU A 240 -0.96 2.50 -3.05
CA LEU A 240 -1.96 2.66 -4.11
C LEU A 240 -1.55 3.72 -5.15
N SER A 241 -0.78 4.74 -4.74
CA SER A 241 -0.26 5.76 -5.66
C SER A 241 0.63 5.19 -6.76
N ASP A 242 1.24 4.03 -6.50
CA ASP A 242 2.18 3.36 -7.39
C ASP A 242 1.45 2.41 -8.35
N ARG A 243 0.12 2.29 -8.25
CA ARG A 243 -0.75 1.43 -9.09
C ARG A 243 -1.08 2.04 -10.44
N LYS A 244 -0.21 2.89 -10.96
CA LYS A 244 -0.39 3.48 -12.29
C LYS A 244 0.01 2.48 -13.37
N SER A 245 -0.85 2.31 -14.36
CA SER A 245 -0.56 1.58 -15.58
C SER A 245 -0.60 2.52 -16.78
N LEU A 246 0.56 2.72 -17.41
CA LEU A 246 0.67 3.51 -18.63
C LEU A 246 -0.22 2.94 -19.75
N LYS A 247 -0.38 1.61 -19.81
CA LYS A 247 -1.25 0.96 -20.81
C LYS A 247 -2.70 1.38 -20.63
N ILE A 248 -3.21 1.34 -19.39
CA ILE A 248 -4.59 1.74 -19.07
C ILE A 248 -4.79 3.23 -19.34
N GLU A 249 -3.85 4.08 -18.94
CA GLU A 249 -3.93 5.54 -19.14
C GLU A 249 -3.98 5.93 -20.63
N LEU A 250 -3.14 5.31 -21.46
CA LEU A 250 -3.14 5.52 -22.90
C LEU A 250 -4.45 5.05 -23.52
N TRP A 251 -4.89 3.83 -23.18
CA TRP A 251 -6.13 3.26 -23.70
C TRP A 251 -7.36 4.11 -23.34
N LEU A 252 -7.45 4.58 -22.09
CA LEU A 252 -8.51 5.50 -21.67
C LEU A 252 -8.44 6.83 -22.43
N THR A 253 -7.25 7.37 -22.67
CA THR A 253 -7.11 8.63 -23.42
C THR A 253 -7.60 8.49 -24.86
N GLU A 254 -7.21 7.42 -25.54
CA GLU A 254 -7.60 7.14 -26.93
C GLU A 254 -9.11 6.90 -27.07
N ASN A 255 -9.68 6.06 -26.19
CA ASN A 255 -11.09 5.67 -26.26
C ASN A 255 -12.03 6.76 -25.74
N ARG A 256 -11.56 7.69 -24.89
CA ARG A 256 -12.34 8.86 -24.48
C ARG A 256 -12.69 9.77 -25.65
N MET A 257 -11.81 9.86 -26.66
CA MET A 257 -12.06 10.67 -27.86
C MET A 257 -13.09 10.04 -28.78
N LEU A 258 -13.24 8.71 -28.75
CA LEU A 258 -14.21 7.96 -29.56
C LEU A 258 -15.63 7.97 -28.98
N MET A 259 -15.78 8.40 -27.71
CA MET A 259 -17.07 8.48 -27.01
C MET A 259 -17.69 9.89 -27.00
N LYS A 260 -17.03 10.88 -27.63
CA LYS A 260 -17.58 12.22 -27.88
C LYS A 260 -18.23 12.27 -29.26
#